data_AF-A0A183NPB2-F1
#
_entry.id   AF-A0A183NPB2-F1
#
_cell.length_a   1.000
_cell.length_b   1.000
_cell.length_c   1.000
_cell.angle_alpha   90.00
_cell.angle_beta   90.00
_cell.angle_gamma   90.00
#
_symmetry.space_group_name_H-M   'P 1'
#
loop_
_entity.id
_entity.type
_entity.pdbx_description
1 polymer ?
#
loop_
_entity_poly.entity_id
_entity_poly.type
_entity_poly.pdbx_seq_one_letter_code
_entity_poly.pdbx_strand_id
1 'polypeptide(L)' 'MMGVILEDNNQRIKLRPTISHNDVNIKLPKFFDSRKHWKNCPSIRTIRDQSSCGSCWVIDDLL' A
#
# COMPACT_ATOMS: atom_id res chain seq x y z
N MET A 1 -21.23 -1.70 -9.01
CA MET A 1 -20.37 -2.48 -8.10
C MET A 1 -19.55 -1.48 -7.31
N MET A 2 -19.70 -1.42 -5.98
CA MET A 2 -18.85 -0.57 -5.13
C MET A 2 -17.74 -1.43 -4.52
N GLY A 3 -16.51 -0.91 -4.43
CA GLY A 3 -15.40 -1.56 -3.72
C GLY A 3 -14.33 -2.17 -4.62
N VAL A 4 -13.40 -2.90 -3.99
CA VAL A 4 -12.22 -3.51 -4.63
C VAL A 4 -12.58 -4.87 -5.23
N ILE A 5 -12.03 -5.17 -6.41
CA ILE A 5 -12.11 -6.49 -7.04
C ILE A 5 -10.70 -7.08 -7.02
N LEU A 6 -10.57 -8.35 -6.64
CA LEU A 6 -9.29 -9.04 -6.62
C LEU A 6 -8.87 -9.42 -8.05
N GLU A 7 -7.60 -9.16 -8.38
CA GLU A 7 -6.98 -9.66 -9.62
C GLU A 7 -6.91 -11.20 -9.60
N ASP A 8 -7.04 -11.83 -10.77
CA ASP A 8 -6.80 -13.26 -10.93
C ASP A 8 -5.33 -13.63 -10.61
N ASN A 9 -5.12 -14.78 -9.97
CA ASN A 9 -3.78 -15.19 -9.53
C ASN A 9 -2.80 -15.36 -10.70
N ASN A 10 -3.24 -15.89 -11.84
CA ASN A 10 -2.36 -16.08 -12.99
C ASN A 10 -2.00 -14.73 -13.60
N GLN A 11 -2.95 -13.78 -13.65
CA GLN A 11 -2.68 -12.43 -14.09
C GLN A 11 -1.70 -11.71 -13.16
N ARG A 12 -1.91 -11.79 -11.84
CA ARG A 12 -1.04 -11.18 -10.83
C ARG A 12 0.40 -11.66 -10.94
N ILE A 13 0.60 -12.98 -11.00
CA ILE A 13 1.94 -13.60 -11.10
C ILE A 13 2.62 -13.27 -12.43
N LYS A 14 1.84 -13.17 -13.52
CA LYS A 14 2.38 -12.79 -14.84
C LYS A 14 2.82 -11.33 -14.89
N LEU A 15 2.10 -10.43 -14.23
CA LEU A 15 2.33 -8.98 -14.33
C LEU A 15 3.46 -8.49 -13.42
N ARG A 16 3.61 -9.05 -12.21
CA ARG A 16 4.61 -8.59 -11.23
C ARG A 16 5.20 -9.76 -10.44
N PRO A 17 6.52 -9.75 -10.17
CA PRO A 17 7.13 -10.75 -9.29
C PRO A 17 6.73 -10.50 -7.83
N THR A 18 6.65 -11.57 -7.05
CA THR A 18 6.52 -11.47 -5.59
C THR A 18 7.91 -11.42 -4.98
N ILE A 19 8.21 -10.36 -4.23
CA ILE A 19 9.52 -10.15 -3.59
C ILE A 19 9.44 -10.63 -2.14
N SER A 20 10.41 -11.43 -1.73
CA SER A 20 10.64 -11.82 -0.33
C SER A 20 11.98 -11.26 0.12
N HIS A 21 12.04 -10.73 1.35
CA HIS A 21 13.25 -10.11 1.92
C HIS A 21 14.01 -11.06 2.86
N ASN A 22 14.08 -12.35 2.53
CA ASN A 22 14.72 -13.37 3.38
C ASN A 22 16.25 -13.18 3.51
N ASP A 23 16.88 -12.53 2.53
CA ASP A 23 18.33 -12.30 2.50
C ASP A 23 18.77 -11.09 3.34
N VAL A 24 17.80 -10.37 3.92
CA VAL A 24 18.04 -9.14 4.66
C VAL A 24 17.94 -9.42 6.16
N ASN A 25 19.10 -9.45 6.83
CA ASN A 25 19.15 -9.63 8.29
C ASN A 25 18.97 -8.29 9.02
N ILE A 26 17.71 -7.83 9.12
CA ILE A 26 17.33 -6.63 9.89
C ILE A 26 16.51 -7.03 11.12
N LYS A 27 16.83 -6.42 12.26
CA LYS A 27 16.02 -6.53 13.47
C LYS A 27 14.79 -5.63 13.36
N LEU A 28 13.62 -6.24 13.16
CA LEU A 28 12.36 -5.51 13.10
C LEU A 28 12.04 -4.85 14.46
N PRO A 29 11.62 -3.57 14.48
CA PRO A 29 11.21 -2.90 15.70
C PRO A 29 9.87 -3.46 16.20
N LYS A 30 9.61 -3.34 17.51
CA LYS A 30 8.31 -3.74 18.09
C LYS A 30 7.13 -2.90 17.58
N PHE A 31 7.40 -1.65 17.20
CA PHE A 31 6.41 -0.70 16.66
C PHE A 31 7.06 0.16 15.59
N PHE A 32 6.32 0.41 14.51
CA PHE A 32 6.75 1.27 13.41
C PHE A 32 5.59 2.16 12.96
N ASP A 33 5.87 3.46 12.76
CA ASP A 33 4.92 4.44 12.23
C ASP A 33 5.66 5.29 11.19
N SER A 34 5.29 5.14 9.91
CA SER A 34 5.89 5.83 8.79
C SER A 34 5.88 7.35 8.97
N ARG A 35 4.84 7.92 9.61
CA ARG A 35 4.71 9.36 9.84
C ARG A 35 5.77 9.90 10.81
N LYS A 36 6.26 9.05 11.73
CA LYS A 36 7.32 9.41 12.67
C LYS A 36 8.71 9.28 12.05
N HIS A 37 8.89 8.33 11.13
CA HIS A 37 10.17 8.07 10.47
C HIS A 37 10.43 9.08 9.34
N TRP A 38 9.43 9.37 8.50
CA TRP A 38 9.52 10.32 7.38
C TRP A 38 8.68 11.57 7.64
N LYS A 39 9.12 12.38 8.61
CA LYS A 39 8.39 13.57 9.06
C LYS A 39 8.22 14.65 7.98
N ASN A 40 9.15 14.70 7.03
CA ASN A 40 9.21 15.71 5.97
C ASN A 40 8.39 15.30 4.73
N CYS A 41 7.70 14.15 4.77
CA CYS A 41 6.83 13.66 3.72
C CYS A 41 5.37 13.88 4.14
N PRO A 42 4.75 15.04 3.82
CA PRO A 42 3.39 15.35 4.28
C PRO A 42 2.34 14.38 3.73
N SER A 43 2.58 13.79 2.56
CA SER A 43 1.71 12.80 1.90
C SER A 43 1.37 11.62 2.81
N ILE A 44 2.30 11.15 3.62
CA ILE A 44 2.13 9.99 4.54
C ILE A 44 1.10 10.30 5.66
N ARG A 45 0.88 11.58 5.96
CA ARG A 45 -0.06 12.02 7.01
C ARG A 45 -1.43 12.40 6.45
N THR A 46 -1.58 12.46 5.12
CA THR A 46 -2.79 12.91 4.45
C THR A 46 -3.85 11.82 4.45
N ILE A 47 -5.05 12.14 4.94
CA ILE A 47 -6.24 11.31 4.79
C ILE A 47 -7.06 11.86 3.63
N ARG A 48 -7.37 11.02 2.64
CA ARG A 48 -8.12 11.40 1.44
C ARG A 48 -9.59 10.97 1.56
N ASP A 49 -10.49 11.70 0.89
CA ASP A 49 -11.91 11.38 0.80
C ASP A 49 -12.24 10.85 -0.61
N GLN A 50 -12.85 9.67 -0.69
CA GLN A 50 -13.28 9.05 -1.94
C GLN A 50 -14.67 9.55 -2.42
N SER A 51 -15.33 10.40 -1.61
CA SER A 51 -16.69 10.91 -1.86
C SER A 51 -17.71 9.77 -2.03
N SER A 52 -18.83 10.03 -2.70
CA SER A 52 -19.87 9.04 -3.02
C SER A 52 -19.49 8.13 -4.20
N CYS A 53 -18.25 7.62 -4.22
CA CYS A 53 -17.72 6.74 -5.26
C CYS A 53 -16.97 5.53 -4.65
N GLY A 54 -17.09 4.36 -5.28
CA GLY A 54 -16.37 3.14 -4.90
C GLY A 54 -14.93 3.08 -5.44
N SER A 55 -14.18 4.17 -5.33
CA SER A 55 -12.85 4.37 -5.94
C SER A 55 -11.67 4.15 -4.99
N CYS A 56 -11.87 3.46 -3.86
CA CYS A 56 -10.82 3.21 -2.87
C CYS A 56 -9.54 2.61 -3.49
N TRP A 57 -9.67 1.70 -4.46
CA TRP A 57 -8.53 1.11 -5.17
C TRP A 57 -7.65 2.14 -5.90
N VAL A 58 -8.22 3.26 -6.37
CA VAL A 58 -7.45 4.37 -6.96
C VAL A 58 -6.85 5.27 -5.89
N ILE A 59 -7.65 5.58 -4.85
CA ILE A 59 -7.24 6.51 -3.80
C ILE A 59 -6.07 5.92 -2.98
N ASP A 60 -6.06 4.60 -2.77
CA ASP A 60 -4.98 3.88 -2.09
C ASP A 60 -3.68 3.86 -2.92
N ASP A 61 -3.78 3.77 -4.26
CA ASP A 61 -2.63 3.74 -5.17
C ASP A 61 -2.00 5.13 -5.44
N LEU A 62 -2.67 6.24 -5.08
CA LEU A 62 -2.22 7.62 -5.32
C LEU A 62 -1.27 8.18 -4.23
N LEU A 63 -0.50 7.32 -3.57
CA LEU A 63 0.51 7.67 -2.57
C LEU A 63 1.82 6.91 -2.77
#